data_AF-A0A3B8WBE4-F1
#
_entry.id   AF-A0A3B8WBE4-F1
#
_cell.length_a   1.000
_cell.length_b   1.000
_cell.length_c   1.000
_cell.angle_alpha   90.00
_cell.angle_beta   90.00
_cell.angle_gamma   90.00
#
_symmetry.space_group_name_H-M   'P 1'
#
loop_
_entity.id
_entity.type
_entity.pdbx_description
1 polymer ?
#
loop_
_entity_poly.entity_id
_entity_poly.type
_entity_poly.pdbx_seq_one_letter_code
_entity_poly.pdbx_strand_id
1 'polypeptide(L)'
;MSESLVSGTDQSQTEYHHRLPAIFLRGMAMGAADIVPGVSGGTIAFITGIYFRLLEAISAAPVAFVRQLVRGNVAGFWRAIDGTFLVCLLAGIVSSIASLASVITWLLETQPVLIWSFFFGLIVASVWHVGQQVQRPRAGLLVPFVAGAVFAWWVTTLPASELAPTG
;
A
#
# COMPACT_ATOMS: atom_id res chain seq x y z
N MET A 1 -58.55 6.16 7.46
CA MET A 1 -57.50 6.15 8.50
C MET A 1 -56.47 5.10 8.07
N SER A 2 -55.77 5.25 6.95
CA SER A 2 -54.66 6.17 6.60
C SER A 2 -53.37 5.90 7.40
N GLU A 3 -52.63 4.87 6.99
CA GLU A 3 -51.17 4.79 7.12
C GLU A 3 -50.60 4.10 5.87
N SER A 4 -50.81 4.76 4.73
CA SER A 4 -49.82 4.82 3.67
C SER A 4 -48.92 6.02 3.98
N LEU A 5 -47.60 5.90 3.73
CA LEU A 5 -46.55 6.95 3.83
C LEU A 5 -45.69 6.92 5.10
N VAL A 6 -44.74 5.99 5.14
CA VAL A 6 -43.37 6.36 5.57
C VAL A 6 -42.51 6.39 4.32
N SER A 7 -42.69 7.50 3.60
CA SER A 7 -41.69 8.07 2.70
C SER A 7 -40.56 8.62 3.57
N GLY A 8 -39.37 8.06 3.40
CA GLY A 8 -38.13 8.50 4.04
C GLY A 8 -36.95 8.15 3.15
N THR A 9 -36.91 8.73 1.95
CA THR A 9 -35.65 9.09 1.31
C THR A 9 -34.85 9.92 2.32
N ASP A 10 -33.75 9.38 2.83
CA ASP A 10 -32.43 10.05 2.85
C ASP A 10 -31.39 9.13 3.54
N GLN A 11 -30.14 9.25 3.10
CA GLN A 11 -28.89 8.78 3.73
C GLN A 11 -28.58 7.27 3.52
N SER A 12 -27.76 6.83 2.57
CA SER A 12 -26.43 7.32 2.24
C SER A 12 -26.09 7.05 0.76
N GLN A 13 -26.81 7.72 -0.14
CA GLN A 13 -26.20 8.14 -1.40
C GLN A 13 -25.16 9.22 -1.06
N THR A 14 -24.05 8.82 -0.43
CA THR A 14 -22.83 9.62 -0.57
C THR A 14 -22.41 9.36 -2.01
N GLU A 15 -22.97 10.15 -2.93
CA GLU A 15 -22.44 10.29 -4.28
C GLU A 15 -20.92 10.40 -4.12
N TYR A 16 -20.21 9.35 -4.53
CA TYR A 16 -18.76 9.28 -4.60
C TYR A 16 -18.30 10.19 -5.75
N HIS A 17 -18.63 11.48 -5.67
CA HIS A 17 -18.09 12.53 -6.53
C HIS A 17 -16.68 12.85 -6.04
N HIS A 18 -15.82 11.83 -6.02
CA HIS A 18 -14.42 11.99 -5.68
C HIS A 18 -13.77 12.81 -6.77
N ARG A 19 -13.61 14.10 -6.49
CA ARG A 19 -12.76 14.99 -7.27
C ARG A 19 -11.39 14.30 -7.38
N LEU A 20 -10.85 14.19 -8.60
CA LEU A 20 -9.51 13.64 -8.89
C LEU A 20 -8.43 14.03 -7.86
N PRO A 21 -8.36 15.28 -7.35
CA PRO A 21 -7.42 15.62 -6.28
C PRO A 21 -7.60 14.82 -4.98
N ALA A 22 -8.82 14.47 -4.58
CA ALA A 22 -9.06 13.65 -3.39
C ALA A 22 -8.55 12.21 -3.58
N ILE A 23 -8.65 11.66 -4.79
CA ILE A 23 -8.09 10.33 -5.12
C ILE A 23 -6.57 10.39 -5.06
N PHE A 24 -5.98 11.45 -5.61
CA PHE A 24 -4.54 11.66 -5.55
C PHE A 24 -4.04 11.77 -4.10
N LEU A 25 -4.70 12.56 -3.25
CA LEU A 25 -4.36 12.67 -1.82
C LEU A 25 -4.46 11.32 -1.09
N ARG A 26 -5.48 10.51 -1.40
CA ARG A 26 -5.61 9.15 -0.86
C ARG A 26 -4.49 8.24 -1.35
N GLY A 27 -4.11 8.37 -2.61
CA GLY A 27 -2.94 7.69 -3.17
C GLY A 27 -1.66 8.09 -2.44
N MET A 28 -1.48 9.38 -2.13
CA MET A 28 -0.33 9.82 -1.34
C MET A 28 -0.36 9.23 0.07
N ALA A 29 -1.51 9.23 0.75
CA ALA A 29 -1.63 8.62 2.07
C ALA A 29 -1.33 7.11 2.06
N MET A 30 -1.76 6.40 1.03
CA MET A 30 -1.42 4.98 0.83
C MET A 30 0.10 4.80 0.61
N GLY A 31 0.71 5.59 -0.28
CA GLY A 31 2.15 5.51 -0.54
C GLY A 31 3.01 5.86 0.68
N ALA A 32 2.59 6.83 1.49
CA ALA A 32 3.26 7.16 2.74
C ALA A 32 3.14 6.02 3.77
N ALA A 33 1.97 5.38 3.86
CA ALA A 33 1.76 4.23 4.73
C ALA A 33 2.67 3.04 4.36
N ASP A 34 2.85 2.77 3.07
CA ASP A 34 3.67 1.63 2.62
C ASP A 34 5.19 1.81 2.88
N ILE A 35 5.66 3.04 3.13
CA ILE A 35 7.05 3.31 3.53
C ILE A 35 7.28 3.06 5.02
N VAL A 36 6.23 3.16 5.85
CA VAL A 36 6.34 3.09 7.31
C VAL A 36 6.13 1.65 7.80
N PRO A 37 7.08 1.06 8.57
CA PRO A 37 6.94 -0.28 9.12
C PRO A 37 5.66 -0.45 9.95
N GLY A 38 4.91 -1.51 9.67
CA GLY A 38 3.70 -1.86 10.43
C GLY A 38 2.43 -1.13 10.01
N VAL A 39 2.49 -0.28 8.98
CA VAL A 39 1.31 0.36 8.37
C VAL A 39 1.07 -0.24 7.00
N SER A 40 -0.20 -0.50 6.64
CA SER A 40 -0.57 -1.04 5.32
C SER A 40 -1.37 -0.02 4.52
N GLY A 41 -0.95 0.26 3.28
CA GLY A 41 -1.70 1.09 2.34
C GLY A 41 -3.10 0.54 2.05
N GLY A 42 -3.29 -0.79 2.11
CA GLY A 42 -4.61 -1.42 1.97
C GLY A 42 -5.58 -1.05 3.11
N THR A 43 -5.08 -0.93 4.34
CA THR A 43 -5.86 -0.45 5.49
C THR A 43 -6.24 1.03 5.33
N ILE A 44 -5.32 1.87 4.82
CA ILE A 44 -5.62 3.27 4.49
C ILE A 44 -6.67 3.36 3.38
N ALA A 45 -6.58 2.54 2.34
CA ALA A 45 -7.59 2.46 1.30
C ALA A 45 -8.98 2.08 1.85
N PHE A 46 -9.01 1.18 2.84
CA PHE A 46 -10.24 0.73 3.49
C PHE A 46 -10.86 1.84 4.33
N ILE A 47 -10.07 2.45 5.22
CA ILE A 47 -10.54 3.54 6.09
C ILE A 47 -10.98 4.76 5.28
N THR A 48 -10.30 5.06 4.17
CA THR A 48 -10.66 6.18 3.28
C THR A 48 -11.83 5.85 2.33
N GLY A 49 -12.32 4.61 2.32
CA GLY A 49 -13.48 4.17 1.54
C GLY A 49 -13.20 3.95 0.04
N ILE A 50 -11.93 3.91 -0.40
CA ILE A 50 -11.58 3.59 -1.80
C ILE A 50 -11.27 2.12 -2.04
N TYR A 51 -11.15 1.33 -0.96
CA TYR A 51 -10.73 -0.07 -1.05
C TYR A 51 -11.57 -0.89 -2.03
N PHE A 52 -12.90 -0.82 -1.92
CA PHE A 52 -13.78 -1.59 -2.79
C PHE A 52 -13.71 -1.14 -4.25
N ARG A 53 -13.67 0.17 -4.51
CA ARG A 53 -13.49 0.73 -5.85
C ARG A 53 -12.15 0.32 -6.47
N LEU A 54 -11.08 0.34 -5.68
CA LEU A 54 -9.75 -0.13 -6.09
C LEU A 54 -9.75 -1.62 -6.42
N LEU A 55 -10.36 -2.43 -5.56
CA LEU A 55 -10.45 -3.87 -5.77
C LEU A 55 -11.27 -4.19 -7.02
N GLU A 56 -12.39 -3.51 -7.23
CA GLU A 56 -13.23 -3.65 -8.42
C GLU A 56 -12.45 -3.28 -9.69
N ALA A 57 -11.79 -2.12 -9.71
CA ALA A 57 -10.94 -1.67 -10.82
C ALA A 57 -9.84 -2.69 -11.19
N ILE A 58 -9.14 -3.23 -10.19
CA ILE A 58 -8.08 -4.23 -10.39
C ILE A 58 -8.68 -5.57 -10.86
N SER A 59 -9.77 -6.03 -10.24
CA SER A 59 -10.41 -7.31 -10.58
C SER A 59 -11.06 -7.31 -11.97
N ALA A 60 -11.45 -6.15 -12.49
CA ALA A 60 -11.99 -5.99 -13.83
C ALA A 60 -10.91 -6.09 -14.93
N ALA A 61 -9.64 -5.85 -14.61
CA ALA A 61 -8.55 -5.76 -15.59
C ALA A 61 -8.37 -7.03 -16.46
N PRO A 62 -8.37 -8.27 -15.92
CA PRO A 62 -8.20 -9.48 -16.74
C PRO A 62 -9.34 -9.67 -17.75
N VAL A 63 -10.58 -9.49 -17.32
CA VAL A 63 -11.77 -9.64 -18.18
C VAL A 63 -11.83 -8.51 -19.21
N ALA A 64 -11.54 -7.28 -18.81
CA ALA A 64 -11.49 -6.12 -19.69
C ALA A 64 -10.39 -6.29 -20.76
N PHE A 65 -9.22 -6.80 -20.38
CA PHE A 65 -8.11 -7.06 -21.30
C PHE A 65 -8.52 -8.02 -22.41
N VAL A 66 -9.08 -9.18 -22.04
CA VAL A 66 -9.52 -10.21 -23.01
C VAL A 66 -10.67 -9.72 -23.88
N ARG A 67 -11.66 -9.01 -23.31
CA ARG A 67 -12.88 -8.63 -24.04
C ARG A 67 -12.73 -7.37 -24.89
N GLN A 68 -11.96 -6.38 -24.42
CA GLN A 68 -11.87 -5.06 -25.05
C GLN A 68 -10.54 -4.87 -25.78
N LEU A 69 -9.41 -5.22 -25.16
CA LEU A 69 -8.09 -4.95 -25.75
C LEU A 69 -7.78 -5.87 -26.93
N VAL A 70 -8.19 -7.14 -26.87
CA VAL A 70 -8.10 -8.08 -28.00
C VAL A 70 -8.90 -7.61 -29.21
N ARG A 71 -9.95 -6.82 -29.00
CA ARG A 71 -10.78 -6.21 -30.06
C ARG A 71 -10.29 -4.81 -30.47
N GLY A 72 -9.14 -4.35 -29.95
CA GLY A 72 -8.57 -3.03 -30.21
C GLY A 72 -9.28 -1.86 -29.52
N ASN A 73 -10.25 -2.12 -28.62
CA ASN A 73 -11.03 -1.07 -27.97
C ASN A 73 -10.38 -0.58 -26.67
N VAL A 74 -9.36 0.27 -26.81
CA VAL A 74 -8.63 0.87 -25.67
C VAL A 74 -9.54 1.73 -24.79
N ALA A 75 -10.46 2.50 -25.39
CA ALA A 75 -11.41 3.32 -24.62
C ALA A 75 -12.39 2.47 -23.80
N GLY A 76 -12.83 1.33 -24.34
CA GLY A 76 -13.66 0.36 -23.63
C GLY A 76 -12.92 -0.31 -22.47
N PHE A 77 -11.65 -0.64 -22.66
CA PHE A 77 -10.78 -1.14 -21.58
C PHE A 77 -10.65 -0.10 -20.46
N TRP A 78 -10.32 1.16 -20.80
CA TRP A 78 -10.12 2.23 -19.82
C TRP A 78 -11.34 2.46 -18.94
N ARG A 79 -12.54 2.44 -19.53
CA ARG A 79 -13.79 2.57 -18.78
C ARG A 79 -14.09 1.34 -17.93
N ALA A 80 -13.76 0.14 -18.42
CA ALA A 80 -14.02 -1.10 -17.70
C ALA A 80 -13.18 -1.26 -16.43
N ILE A 81 -11.97 -0.68 -16.38
CA ILE A 81 -11.07 -0.75 -15.22
C ILE A 81 -11.09 0.51 -14.36
N ASP A 82 -11.96 1.48 -14.65
CA ASP A 82 -11.91 2.81 -14.04
C ASP A 82 -10.49 3.44 -14.11
N GLY A 83 -9.92 3.47 -15.32
CA GLY A 83 -8.51 3.79 -15.53
C GLY A 83 -8.10 5.18 -15.04
N THR A 84 -9.02 6.16 -15.08
CA THR A 84 -8.76 7.51 -14.57
C THR A 84 -8.57 7.50 -13.05
N PHE A 85 -9.39 6.75 -12.33
CA PHE A 85 -9.21 6.55 -10.89
C PHE A 85 -7.88 5.88 -10.60
N LEU A 86 -7.58 4.78 -11.30
CA LEU A 86 -6.36 4.00 -11.06
C LEU A 86 -5.10 4.82 -11.31
N VAL A 87 -5.07 5.59 -12.41
CA VAL A 87 -3.94 6.45 -12.74
C VAL A 87 -3.78 7.58 -11.72
N CYS A 88 -4.85 8.26 -11.33
CA CYS A 88 -4.75 9.31 -10.31
C CYS A 88 -4.29 8.77 -8.95
N LEU A 89 -4.78 7.59 -8.54
CA LEU A 89 -4.38 6.94 -7.31
C LEU A 89 -2.90 6.54 -7.36
N LEU A 90 -2.50 5.86 -8.43
CA LEU A 90 -1.13 5.41 -8.64
C LEU A 90 -0.16 6.60 -8.74
N ALA A 91 -0.55 7.68 -9.42
CA ALA A 91 0.22 8.91 -9.44
C ALA A 91 0.43 9.46 -8.02
N GLY A 92 -0.60 9.47 -7.17
CA GLY A 92 -0.47 9.84 -5.76
C GLY A 92 0.50 8.94 -4.99
N ILE A 93 0.39 7.62 -5.15
CA ILE A 93 1.28 6.64 -4.50
C ILE A 93 2.74 6.88 -4.92
N VAL A 94 3.00 6.93 -6.23
CA VAL A 94 4.34 7.12 -6.78
C VAL A 94 4.92 8.48 -6.37
N SER A 95 4.14 9.56 -6.46
CA SER A 95 4.58 10.88 -6.01
C SER A 95 4.93 10.88 -4.52
N SER A 96 4.10 10.26 -3.68
CA SER A 96 4.41 10.15 -2.25
C SER A 96 5.68 9.35 -2.00
N ILE A 97 5.85 8.20 -2.64
CA ILE A 97 7.05 7.38 -2.47
C ILE A 97 8.30 8.14 -2.93
N ALA A 98 8.27 8.77 -4.10
CA ALA A 98 9.40 9.53 -4.63
C ALA A 98 9.75 10.75 -3.74
N SER A 99 8.74 11.48 -3.26
CA SER A 99 8.94 12.62 -2.37
C SER A 99 9.51 12.18 -1.01
N LEU A 100 8.92 11.17 -0.36
CA LEU A 100 9.41 10.67 0.92
C LEU A 100 10.79 10.03 0.79
N ALA A 101 11.05 9.26 -0.28
CA ALA A 101 12.36 8.68 -0.52
C ALA A 101 13.44 9.77 -0.61
N SER A 102 13.18 10.84 -1.38
CA SER A 102 14.08 11.99 -1.46
C SER A 102 14.32 12.64 -0.09
N VAL A 103 13.26 12.84 0.69
CA VAL A 103 13.35 13.43 2.04
C VAL A 103 14.15 12.52 2.99
N ILE A 104 13.87 11.22 2.99
CA ILE A 104 14.57 10.24 3.83
C ILE A 104 16.05 10.17 3.46
N THR A 105 16.39 10.14 2.16
CA THR A 105 17.78 10.15 1.70
C THR A 105 18.51 11.41 2.18
N TRP A 106 17.89 12.58 2.04
CA TRP A 106 18.46 13.83 2.56
C TRP A 106 18.63 13.80 4.09
N LEU A 107 17.67 13.23 4.82
CA LEU A 107 17.74 13.08 6.27
C LEU A 107 18.77 12.04 6.71
N LEU A 108 19.04 11.01 5.91
CA LEU A 108 20.11 10.05 6.15
C LEU A 108 21.49 10.70 5.98
N GLU A 109 21.64 11.65 5.06
CA GLU A 109 22.89 12.40 4.90
C GLU A 109 23.09 13.42 6.02
N THR A 110 22.03 14.12 6.43
CA THR A 110 22.11 15.23 7.39
C THR A 110 22.02 14.77 8.84
N GLN A 111 21.20 13.76 9.13
CA GLN A 111 20.84 13.28 10.49
C GLN A 111 20.66 11.74 10.54
N PRO A 112 21.69 10.95 10.20
CA PRO A 112 21.57 9.49 10.09
C PRO A 112 21.10 8.81 11.37
N VAL A 113 21.62 9.26 12.52
CA VAL A 113 21.31 8.66 13.83
C VAL A 113 19.83 8.76 14.18
N LEU A 114 19.18 9.88 13.85
CA LEU A 114 17.75 10.08 14.09
C LEU A 114 16.90 9.14 13.23
N ILE A 115 17.20 9.03 11.94
CA ILE A 115 16.49 8.14 11.01
C ILE A 115 16.67 6.67 11.40
N TRP A 116 17.90 6.25 11.68
CA TRP A 116 18.16 4.86 12.09
C TRP A 116 17.42 4.53 13.39
N SER A 117 17.46 5.43 14.38
CA SER A 117 16.75 5.23 15.64
C SER A 117 15.23 5.19 15.45
N PHE A 118 14.69 6.03 14.56
CA PHE A 118 13.27 6.05 14.23
C PHE A 118 12.80 4.74 13.59
N PHE A 119 13.46 4.29 12.51
CA PHE A 119 13.11 3.03 11.85
C PHE A 119 13.35 1.82 12.75
N PHE A 120 14.45 1.80 13.51
CA PHE A 120 14.71 0.75 14.49
C PHE A 120 13.60 0.67 15.54
N GLY A 121 13.17 1.82 16.09
CA GLY A 121 12.05 1.90 17.03
C GLY A 121 10.75 1.36 16.44
N LEU A 122 10.42 1.71 15.19
CA LEU A 122 9.24 1.19 14.49
C LEU A 122 9.31 -0.32 14.24
N ILE A 123 10.48 -0.83 13.84
CA ILE A 123 10.69 -2.28 13.64
C ILE A 123 10.52 -3.02 14.96
N VAL A 124 11.14 -2.55 16.05
CA VAL A 124 11.00 -3.14 17.39
C VAL A 124 9.53 -3.10 17.84
N ALA A 125 8.84 -1.98 17.67
CA ALA A 125 7.42 -1.86 18.00
C ALA A 125 6.54 -2.82 17.19
N SER A 126 6.83 -2.99 15.90
CA SER A 126 6.12 -3.93 15.02
C SER A 126 6.35 -5.39 15.44
N VAL A 127 7.61 -5.79 15.67
CA VAL A 127 7.96 -7.13 16.17
C VAL A 127 7.31 -7.39 17.52
N TRP A 128 7.32 -6.40 18.42
CA TRP A 128 6.66 -6.49 19.72
C TRP A 128 5.15 -6.70 19.57
N HIS A 129 4.49 -5.90 18.73
CA HIS A 129 3.05 -6.02 18.49
C HIS A 129 2.68 -7.38 17.89
N VAL A 130 3.42 -7.84 16.87
CA VAL A 130 3.22 -9.15 16.24
C VAL A 130 3.51 -10.28 17.23
N GLY A 131 4.57 -10.15 18.03
CA GLY A 131 4.94 -11.12 19.05
C GLY A 131 3.84 -11.36 20.08
N GLN A 132 3.11 -10.30 20.47
CA GLN A 132 1.95 -10.45 21.36
C GLN A 132 0.76 -11.19 20.72
N GLN A 133 0.65 -11.22 19.40
CA GLN A 133 -0.39 -11.98 18.70
C GLN A 133 -0.10 -13.49 18.67
N VAL A 134 1.12 -13.93 19.04
CA VAL A 134 1.48 -15.35 19.11
C VAL A 134 0.97 -15.97 20.41
N GLN A 135 -0.28 -16.40 20.40
CA GLN A 135 -0.96 -16.93 21.60
C GLN A 135 -0.43 -18.28 22.13
N ARG A 136 0.32 -19.04 21.32
CA ARG A 136 0.92 -20.32 21.73
C ARG A 136 2.33 -20.48 21.14
N PRO A 137 3.39 -20.12 21.89
CA PRO A 137 4.75 -20.45 21.49
C PRO A 137 4.90 -21.97 21.51
N ARG A 138 4.71 -22.63 20.37
CA ARG A 138 5.06 -24.05 20.23
C ARG A 138 6.57 -24.12 20.05
N ALA A 139 7.23 -25.09 20.68
CA ALA A 139 8.66 -25.33 20.46
C ALA A 139 9.01 -25.53 18.97
N GLY A 140 8.05 -25.96 18.15
CA GLY A 140 8.19 -26.02 16.69
C GLY A 140 8.38 -24.67 15.98
N LEU A 141 8.05 -23.52 16.61
CA LEU A 141 8.33 -22.18 16.06
C LEU A 141 9.79 -21.74 16.29
N LEU A 142 10.54 -22.41 17.17
CA LEU A 142 11.97 -22.11 17.37
C LEU A 142 12.80 -22.47 16.14
N VAL A 143 12.44 -23.56 15.44
CA VAL A 143 13.15 -24.00 14.23
C VAL A 143 13.12 -22.93 13.12
N PRO A 144 11.95 -22.42 12.66
CA PRO A 144 11.92 -21.37 11.66
C PRO A 144 12.49 -20.03 12.17
N PHE A 145 12.40 -19.75 13.47
CA PHE A 145 13.01 -18.55 14.06
C PHE A 145 14.55 -18.60 13.98
N VAL A 146 15.16 -19.69 14.42
CA VAL A 146 16.62 -19.88 14.34
C VAL A 146 17.08 -19.94 12.89
N ALA A 147 16.35 -20.65 12.02
CA ALA A 147 16.65 -20.68 10.59
C ALA A 147 16.61 -19.28 9.97
N GLY A 148 15.60 -18.47 10.31
CA GLY A 148 15.49 -17.08 9.86
C GLY A 148 16.61 -16.19 10.39
N ALA A 149 17.00 -16.35 11.65
CA ALA A 149 18.11 -15.59 12.26
C ALA A 149 19.45 -15.93 11.60
N VAL A 150 19.73 -17.22 11.36
CA VAL A 150 20.93 -17.67 10.64
C VAL A 150 20.92 -17.16 9.20
N PHE A 151 19.76 -17.21 8.53
CA PHE A 151 19.63 -16.69 7.17
C PHE A 151 19.88 -15.18 7.11
N ALA A 152 19.30 -14.40 8.03
CA ALA A 152 19.53 -12.96 8.10
C ALA A 152 21.01 -12.64 8.37
N TRP A 153 21.65 -13.36 9.30
CA TRP A 153 23.08 -13.23 9.55
C TRP A 153 23.91 -13.56 8.31
N TRP A 154 23.59 -14.65 7.61
CA TRP A 154 24.27 -15.02 6.36
C TRP A 154 24.11 -13.95 5.28
N VAL A 155 22.91 -13.38 5.10
CA VAL A 155 22.67 -12.27 4.17
C VAL A 155 23.52 -11.05 4.52
N THR A 156 23.67 -10.71 5.80
CA THR A 156 24.53 -9.58 6.21
C THR A 156 26.02 -9.82 5.97
N THR A 157 26.45 -11.07 5.80
CA THR A 157 27.85 -11.42 5.48
C THR A 157 28.15 -11.47 3.98
N LEU A 158 27.14 -11.34 3.11
CA LEU A 158 27.37 -11.32 1.67
C LEU A 158 28.11 -10.02 1.30
N PRO A 159 29.30 -10.09 0.66
CA PRO A 159 29.98 -8.90 0.20
C PRO A 159 29.11 -8.20 -0.83
N ALA A 160 28.89 -6.89 -0.67
CA ALA A 160 28.36 -6.05 -1.73
C ALA A 160 29.40 -6.05 -2.85
N SER A 161 29.25 -6.96 -3.82
CA SER A 161 30.21 -7.12 -4.91
C SER A 161 30.42 -5.78 -5.59
N GLU A 162 31.63 -5.24 -5.44
CA GLU A 162 32.10 -4.06 -6.13
C GLU A 162 31.85 -4.25 -7.63
N LEU A 163 30.83 -3.58 -8.17
CA LEU A 163 30.75 -3.30 -9.59
C LEU A 163 31.78 -2.21 -9.90
N ALA A 164 33.06 -2.55 -9.77
CA ALA A 164 34.12 -1.76 -10.36
C ALA A 164 33.97 -1.87 -11.88
N PRO A 165 33.74 -0.77 -12.62
CA PRO A 165 33.77 -0.82 -14.07
C PRO A 165 35.22 -1.06 -14.47
N THR A 166 35.56 -2.32 -14.78
CA THR A 166 36.76 -2.64 -15.54
C THR A 166 36.58 -2.01 -16.93
N GLY A 167 37.51 -1.12 -17.29
CA GLY A 167 37.45 -0.27 -18.47
C GLY A 167 37.53 -0.98 -19.82
#